data_AF-A0A9D7AMY1-F1
#
_entry.id   AF-A0A9D7AMY1-F1
#
_cell.length_a   1.000
_cell.length_b   1.000
_cell.length_c   1.000
_cell.angle_alpha   90.00
_cell.angle_beta   90.00
_cell.angle_gamma   90.00
#
_symmetry.space_group_name_H-M   'P 1'
#
loop_
_entity.id
_entity.type
_entity.pdbx_description
1 polymer ?
#
loop_
_entity_poly.entity_id
_entity_poly.type
_entity_poly.pdbx_seq_one_letter_code
_entity_poly.pdbx_strand_id
1 'polypeptide(L)'
;MANAPTTPNAPTTLTVDGVEYPVASLTNNAKAMVNTIRMADREMRRLEASLSLARIARQALGNSLKAELATIKKADAPATTH
;
A
#
# COMPACT_ATOMS: atom_id res chain seq x y z
N MET A 1 43.45 17.34 19.73
CA MET A 1 42.22 16.67 20.20
C MET A 1 41.16 17.74 20.37
N ALA A 2 40.19 17.83 19.46
CA ALA A 2 39.11 18.81 19.55
C ALA A 2 37.79 18.04 19.67
N ASN A 3 37.14 18.19 20.83
CA ASN A 3 35.87 17.55 21.15
C ASN A 3 34.78 18.19 20.28
N ALA A 4 34.12 17.38 19.45
CA ALA A 4 32.92 17.82 18.74
C ALA A 4 31.81 18.13 19.76
N PRO A 5 31.03 19.21 19.59
CA PRO A 5 29.86 19.42 20.42
C PRO A 5 28.84 18.33 20.08
N THR A 6 28.62 17.42 21.02
CA THR A 6 27.46 16.53 21.03
C THR A 6 26.21 17.41 21.05
N THR A 7 25.52 17.49 19.93
CA THR A 7 24.24 18.20 19.81
C THR A 7 23.27 17.64 20.86
N PRO A 8 22.60 18.46 21.67
CA PRO A 8 21.64 17.99 22.66
C PRO A 8 20.52 17.23 21.95
N ASN A 9 20.32 16.00 22.41
CA ASN A 9 19.28 15.06 22.03
C ASN A 9 17.93 15.79 21.87
N ALA A 10 17.52 16.10 20.64
CA ALA A 10 16.22 16.72 20.39
C ALA A 10 15.13 15.75 20.91
N PRO A 11 14.16 16.22 21.69
CA PRO A 11 13.14 15.34 22.26
C PRO A 11 12.38 14.67 21.11
N THR A 12 12.43 13.34 21.04
CA THR A 12 11.63 12.58 20.06
C THR A 12 10.16 12.89 20.31
N THR A 13 9.49 13.51 19.36
CA THR A 13 8.05 13.79 19.39
C THR A 13 7.30 12.84 18.46
N LEU A 14 6.04 12.57 18.79
CA LEU A 14 5.09 11.81 18.00
C LEU A 14 3.91 12.72 17.70
N THR A 15 3.63 12.94 16.42
CA THR A 15 2.44 13.66 15.98
C THR A 15 1.28 12.68 15.80
N VAL A 16 0.18 12.91 16.51
CA VAL A 16 -1.08 12.16 16.36
C VAL A 16 -2.19 13.19 16.13
N ASP A 17 -2.94 13.05 15.03
CA ASP A 17 -4.01 13.97 14.63
C ASP A 17 -3.59 15.46 14.57
N GLY A 18 -2.36 15.72 14.16
CA GLY A 18 -1.80 17.07 14.07
C GLY A 18 -1.33 17.68 15.40
N VAL A 19 -1.43 16.93 16.50
CA VAL A 19 -0.91 17.33 17.81
C VAL A 19 0.40 16.62 18.10
N GLU A 20 1.43 17.37 18.47
CA GLU A 20 2.73 16.82 18.86
C GLU A 20 2.75 16.43 20.33
N TYR A 21 3.15 15.18 20.60
CA TYR A 21 3.35 14.65 21.93
C TYR A 21 4.81 14.25 22.14
N PRO A 22 5.47 14.68 23.22
CA PRO A 22 6.79 14.16 23.56
C PRO A 22 6.70 12.64 23.84
N VAL A 23 7.51 11.84 23.15
CA VAL A 23 7.53 10.37 23.34
C VAL A 23 7.88 10.00 24.79
N ALA A 24 8.69 10.82 25.45
CA ALA A 24 9.03 10.66 26.86
C ALA A 24 7.81 10.79 27.80
N SER A 25 6.80 11.59 27.42
CA SER A 25 5.59 11.82 28.19
C SER A 25 4.50 10.75 27.95
N LEU A 26 4.69 9.85 26.98
CA LEU A 26 3.73 8.78 26.70
C LEU A 26 3.80 7.68 27.76
N THR A 27 2.62 7.21 28.19
CA THR A 27 2.51 6.01 29.04
C THR A 27 3.00 4.77 28.29
N ASN A 28 3.40 3.73 29.04
CA ASN A 28 3.80 2.45 28.44
C ASN A 28 2.68 1.86 27.56
N ASN A 29 1.42 2.01 27.97
CA ASN A 29 0.27 1.58 27.18
C ASN A 29 0.16 2.36 25.86
N ALA A 30 0.28 3.69 25.90
CA ALA A 30 0.25 4.52 24.69
C ALA A 30 1.37 4.15 23.71
N LYS A 31 2.60 3.88 24.20
CA LYS A 31 3.71 3.40 23.37
C LYS A 31 3.40 2.04 22.72
N ALA A 32 2.79 1.12 23.44
CA ALA A 32 2.37 -0.17 22.89
C ALA A 32 1.32 0.00 21.78
N MET A 33 0.30 0.85 22.00
CA MET A 33 -0.72 1.16 20.99
C MET A 33 -0.10 1.73 19.71
N VAL A 34 0.83 2.69 19.83
CA VAL A 34 1.53 3.27 18.68
C VAL A 34 2.29 2.21 17.88
N ASN A 35 2.96 1.27 18.56
CA ASN A 35 3.66 0.18 17.90
C ASN A 35 2.70 -0.75 17.15
N THR A 36 1.56 -1.09 17.75
CA THR A 36 0.52 -1.89 17.12
C THR A 36 -0.07 -1.20 15.89
N ILE A 37 -0.37 0.09 15.97
CA ILE A 37 -0.86 0.89 14.82
C ILE A 37 0.17 0.87 13.70
N ARG A 38 1.45 1.16 13.99
CA ARG A 38 2.52 1.12 12.98
C ARG A 38 2.66 -0.26 12.32
N MET A 39 2.40 -1.33 13.06
CA MET A 39 2.39 -2.68 12.51
C MET A 39 1.19 -2.90 11.58
N ALA A 40 -0.01 -2.50 12.01
CA ALA A 40 -1.21 -2.55 11.17
C ALA A 40 -1.03 -1.74 9.88
N ASP A 41 -0.46 -0.54 9.95
CA ASP A 41 -0.20 0.31 8.77
C ASP A 41 0.74 -0.35 7.76
N ARG A 42 1.78 -1.06 8.25
CA ARG A 42 2.69 -1.81 7.37
C ARG A 42 1.95 -2.94 6.67
N GLU A 43 1.08 -3.64 7.39
CA GLU A 43 0.32 -4.75 6.82
C GLU A 43 -0.73 -4.24 5.82
N MET A 44 -1.42 -3.14 6.10
CA MET A 44 -2.33 -2.49 5.16
C MET A 44 -1.62 -2.15 3.84
N ARG A 45 -0.45 -1.51 3.90
CA ARG A 45 0.34 -1.21 2.69
C ARG A 45 0.71 -2.47 1.91
N ARG A 46 1.06 -3.56 2.60
CA ARG A 46 1.38 -4.84 1.96
C ARG A 46 0.16 -5.41 1.23
N LEU A 47 -1.00 -5.41 1.89
CA LEU A 47 -2.26 -5.90 1.32
C LEU A 47 -2.71 -5.07 0.12
N GLU A 48 -2.59 -3.74 0.20
CA GLU A 48 -2.89 -2.84 -0.91
C GLU A 48 -2.02 -3.13 -2.15
N ALA A 49 -0.72 -3.40 -1.94
CA ALA A 49 0.17 -3.79 -3.02
C ALA A 49 -0.26 -5.12 -3.68
N SER A 50 -0.61 -6.13 -2.86
CA SER A 50 -1.14 -7.41 -3.37
C SER A 50 -2.45 -7.23 -4.14
N LEU A 51 -3.35 -6.39 -3.63
CA LEU A 51 -4.62 -6.10 -4.30
C LEU A 51 -4.41 -5.38 -5.64
N SER A 52 -3.46 -4.43 -5.70
CA SER A 52 -3.09 -3.75 -6.94
C SER A 52 -2.59 -4.72 -8.00
N LEU A 53 -1.70 -5.65 -7.62
CA LEU A 53 -1.21 -6.70 -8.52
C LEU A 53 -2.36 -7.57 -9.06
N ALA A 54 -3.26 -8.01 -8.17
CA ALA A 54 -4.42 -8.81 -8.57
C ALA A 54 -5.35 -8.07 -9.56
N ARG A 55 -5.54 -6.76 -9.37
CA ARG A 55 -6.32 -5.91 -10.28
C ARG A 55 -5.70 -5.85 -11.68
N ILE A 56 -4.38 -5.65 -11.77
CA ILE A 56 -3.66 -5.64 -13.06
C ILE A 56 -3.82 -6.98 -13.78
N ALA A 57 -3.59 -8.09 -13.08
CA ALA A 57 -3.75 -9.43 -13.65
C ALA A 57 -5.17 -9.66 -14.17
N ARG A 58 -6.19 -9.29 -13.39
CA ARG A 58 -7.60 -9.40 -13.79
C ARG A 58 -7.91 -8.56 -15.03
N GLN A 59 -7.39 -7.33 -15.12
CA GLN A 59 -7.59 -6.46 -16.28
C GLN A 59 -6.94 -7.04 -17.53
N ALA A 60 -5.70 -7.52 -17.44
CA ALA A 60 -4.99 -8.14 -18.55
C ALA A 60 -5.72 -9.38 -19.07
N LEU A 61 -6.10 -10.29 -18.17
CA LEU A 61 -6.87 -11.49 -18.53
C LEU A 61 -8.24 -11.13 -19.11
N GLY A 62 -8.93 -10.14 -18.55
CA GLY A 62 -10.21 -9.67 -19.08
C GLY A 62 -10.10 -9.14 -20.52
N ASN A 63 -9.00 -8.48 -20.86
CA ASN A 63 -8.75 -8.01 -22.23
C ASN A 63 -8.41 -9.18 -23.18
N SER A 64 -7.59 -10.13 -22.74
CA SER A 64 -7.26 -11.34 -23.51
C SER A 64 -8.51 -12.16 -23.82
N LEU A 65 -9.35 -12.40 -22.81
CA LEU A 65 -10.59 -13.14 -22.96
C LEU A 65 -11.54 -12.45 -23.94
N LYS A 66 -11.67 -11.12 -23.88
CA LYS A 66 -12.48 -10.37 -24.87
C LYS A 66 -11.99 -10.58 -26.30
N ALA A 67 -10.67 -10.60 -26.51
CA ALA A 67 -10.09 -10.84 -27.83
C ALA A 67 -10.42 -12.26 -28.33
N GLU A 68 -10.27 -13.27 -27.48
CA GLU A 68 -10.64 -14.66 -27.80
C GLU A 68 -12.14 -14.81 -28.11
N LEU A 69 -13.02 -14.21 -27.30
CA LEU A 69 -14.46 -14.26 -27.56
C LEU A 69 -14.84 -13.56 -28.88
N ALA A 70 -14.10 -12.53 -29.28
CA ALA A 70 -14.33 -11.85 -30.56
C ALA A 70 -13.93 -12.71 -31.77
N THR A 71 -12.93 -13.60 -31.64
CA THR A 71 -12.58 -14.53 -32.73
C THR A 71 -13.63 -15.62 -32.88
N ILE A 72 -14.15 -16.16 -31.76
CA ILE A 72 -15.25 -17.12 -31.76
C ILE A 72 -16.48 -16.52 -32.45
N LYS A 73 -16.89 -15.31 -32.06
CA LYS A 73 -18.04 -14.63 -32.66
C LYS A 73 -17.88 -14.41 -34.18
N LYS A 74 -16.67 -14.12 -34.65
CA LYS A 74 -16.39 -13.95 -36.09
C LYS A 74 -16.42 -15.27 -36.85
N ALA A 75 -15.99 -16.37 -36.24
CA ALA A 75 -16.03 -17.70 -36.85
C ALA A 75 -17.47 -18.19 -37.06
N ASP A 76 -18.41 -17.77 -36.21
CA ASP A 76 -19.83 -18.10 -36.32
C ASP A 76 -20.61 -17.18 -37.29
N ALA A 77 -19.96 -16.17 -37.89
CA ALA A 77 -20.60 -15.35 -38.92
C ALA A 77 -20.57 -16.11 -40.27
N PRO A 78 -21.74 -16.38 -40.90
CA PRO A 78 -21.77 -17.09 -42.17
C PRO A 78 -21.01 -16.27 -43.22
N ALA A 79 -20.13 -16.93 -43.97
CA ALA A 79 -19.47 -16.34 -45.12
C ALA A 79 -20.55 -15.95 -46.15
N THR A 80 -20.99 -14.69 -46.14
CA THR A 80 -21.81 -14.13 -47.21
C THR A 80 -20.96 -14.06 -48.47
N THR A 81 -21.09 -15.09 -49.30
CA THR A 81 -20.74 -15.11 -50.71
C THR A 81 -21.59 -14.07 -51.44
N HIS A 82 -20.96 -13.09 -52.06
CA HIS A 82 -21.51 -12.29 -53.15
C HIS A 82 -20.51 -12.29 -54.30
#